data_AF-A0A662M789-F1
#
_entry.id   AF-A0A662M789-F1
#
_cell.length_a   1.000
_cell.length_b   1.000
_cell.length_c   1.000
_cell.angle_alpha   90.00
_cell.angle_beta   90.00
_cell.angle_gamma   90.00
#
_symmetry.space_group_name_H-M   'P 1'
#
loop_
_entity.id
_entity.type
_entity.pdbx_description
1 polymer ?
#
loop_
_entity_poly.entity_id
_entity_poly.type
_entity_poly.pdbx_seq_one_letter_code
_entity_poly.pdbx_strand_id
1 'polypeptide(L)'
;GVKRILEPVDEKLLEANVGDIIEVEVPPEKAFGRRNPNLIEKIPLREFRRQGKTPMPGDRVVVTGRVGTVIDIAAGRVIVDFNHPLQIRR
;
A
#
# COMPACT_ATOMS: atom_id res chain seq x y z
N GLY A 1 -5.46 1.40 -25.91
CA GLY A 1 -4.04 1.70 -25.59
C GLY A 1 -3.58 0.77 -24.50
N VAL A 2 -2.29 0.43 -24.46
CA VAL A 2 -1.71 -0.41 -23.40
C VAL A 2 -1.80 0.37 -22.09
N LYS A 3 -2.69 -0.03 -21.16
CA LYS A 3 -2.91 0.63 -19.85
C LYS A 3 -1.61 0.55 -19.00
N ARG A 4 -0.69 1.49 -19.21
CA ARG A 4 0.60 1.63 -18.49
C ARG A 4 0.61 2.79 -17.50
N ILE A 5 -0.42 3.62 -17.53
CA ILE A 5 -0.58 4.83 -16.72
C ILE A 5 -1.99 4.84 -16.09
N LEU A 6 -2.16 5.64 -15.02
CA LEU A 6 -3.43 5.77 -14.33
C LEU A 6 -4.50 6.31 -15.30
N GLU A 7 -5.71 5.78 -15.21
CA GLU A 7 -6.81 6.12 -16.12
C GLU A 7 -7.09 7.63 -16.21
N PRO A 8 -7.07 8.41 -15.12
CA PRO A 8 -7.27 9.86 -15.21
C PRO A 8 -6.14 10.61 -15.91
N VAL A 9 -4.92 10.03 -15.90
CA VAL A 9 -3.79 10.59 -16.63
C VAL A 9 -3.96 10.32 -18.12
N ASP A 10 -4.42 9.12 -18.49
CA ASP A 10 -4.71 8.76 -19.89
C ASP A 10 -5.84 9.65 -20.46
N GLU A 11 -6.91 9.88 -19.68
CA GLU A 11 -8.00 10.80 -20.03
C GLU A 11 -7.49 12.23 -20.28
N LYS A 12 -6.66 12.76 -19.37
CA LYS A 12 -6.12 14.12 -19.50
C LYS A 12 -5.11 14.26 -20.64
N LEU A 13 -4.35 13.21 -20.94
CA LEU A 13 -3.41 13.19 -22.07
C LEU A 13 -4.13 13.24 -23.42
N LEU A 14 -5.31 12.61 -23.54
CA LEU A 14 -6.12 12.67 -24.77
C LEU A 14 -6.62 14.09 -25.09
N GLU A 15 -6.72 14.95 -24.07
CA GLU A 15 -7.14 16.36 -24.20
C GLU A 15 -5.95 17.32 -24.40
N ALA A 16 -4.72 16.85 -24.19
CA ALA A 16 -3.52 17.69 -24.19
C ALA A 16 -2.83 17.76 -25.56
N ASN A 17 -2.19 18.88 -25.86
CA ASN A 17 -1.37 19.02 -27.06
C ASN A 17 0.08 18.67 -26.77
N VAL A 18 0.82 18.35 -27.83
CA VAL A 18 2.27 18.10 -27.73
C VAL A 18 2.98 19.36 -27.25
N GLY A 19 3.66 19.27 -26.11
CA GLY A 19 4.36 20.39 -25.49
C GLY A 19 3.68 20.96 -24.25
N ASP A 20 2.43 20.55 -23.97
CA ASP A 20 1.70 21.00 -22.79
C ASP A 20 2.27 20.36 -21.51
N ILE A 21 2.38 21.15 -20.44
CA ILE A 21 2.60 20.66 -19.08
C ILE A 21 1.21 20.57 -18.43
N ILE A 22 0.78 19.35 -18.13
CA ILE A 22 -0.50 19.09 -17.48
C ILE A 22 -0.30 18.61 -16.05
N GLU A 23 -1.06 19.18 -15.13
CA GLU A 23 -1.15 18.70 -13.75
C GLU A 23 -2.48 17.96 -13.59
N VAL A 24 -2.42 16.72 -13.07
CA VAL A 24 -3.59 15.85 -12.94
C VAL A 24 -3.74 15.46 -11.48
N GLU A 25 -4.75 16.01 -10.81
CA GLU A 25 -5.12 15.57 -9.48
C GLU A 25 -5.88 14.24 -9.58
N VAL A 26 -5.24 13.16 -9.12
CA VAL A 26 -5.83 11.84 -9.16
C VAL A 26 -6.36 11.48 -7.77
N PRO A 27 -7.69 11.35 -7.59
CA PRO A 27 -8.23 10.93 -6.31
C PRO A 27 -7.80 9.47 -6.03
N PRO A 28 -7.60 9.07 -4.76
CA PRO A 28 -7.07 7.75 -4.41
C PRO A 28 -7.78 6.58 -5.07
N GLU A 29 -9.10 6.68 -5.25
CA GLU A 29 -9.96 5.69 -5.86
C GLU A 29 -9.63 5.45 -7.34
N LYS A 30 -9.13 6.48 -8.04
CA LYS A 30 -8.71 6.42 -9.44
C LYS A 30 -7.19 6.30 -9.63
N ALA A 31 -6.43 6.29 -8.52
CA ALA A 31 -4.99 6.01 -8.49
C ALA A 31 -4.74 4.51 -8.18
N PHE A 32 -4.17 4.21 -7.01
CA PHE A 32 -3.88 2.85 -6.55
C PHE A 32 -4.97 2.27 -5.63
N GLY A 33 -6.06 3.00 -5.44
CA GLY A 33 -7.15 2.69 -4.52
C GLY A 33 -6.90 3.22 -3.11
N ARG A 34 -7.97 3.21 -2.29
CA ARG A 34 -7.86 3.38 -0.84
C ARG A 34 -7.25 2.12 -0.21
N ARG A 35 -6.59 2.29 0.93
CA ARG A 35 -6.20 1.15 1.77
C ARG A 35 -7.42 0.31 2.11
N ASN A 36 -7.32 -1.00 1.89
CA ASN A 36 -8.31 -1.97 2.27
C ASN A 36 -8.07 -2.38 3.74
N PRO A 37 -9.02 -2.11 4.67
CA PRO A 37 -8.88 -2.48 6.08
C PRO A 37 -8.81 -3.99 6.28
N ASN A 38 -9.35 -4.80 5.36
CA ASN A 38 -9.27 -6.26 5.42
C ASN A 38 -7.86 -6.78 5.12
N LEU A 39 -6.97 -5.95 4.58
CA LEU A 39 -5.55 -6.27 4.38
C LEU A 39 -4.68 -5.85 5.58
N ILE A 40 -5.30 -5.44 6.69
CA ILE A 40 -4.61 -5.19 7.95
C ILE A 40 -4.92 -6.34 8.89
N GLU A 41 -3.88 -7.09 9.26
CA GLU A 41 -4.03 -8.29 10.09
C GLU A 41 -3.30 -8.15 11.42
N LYS A 42 -3.84 -8.83 12.44
CA LYS A 42 -3.25 -8.87 13.79
C LYS A 42 -2.62 -10.24 14.00
N ILE A 43 -1.29 -10.30 13.95
CA ILE A 43 -0.53 -11.54 14.05
C ILE A 43 0.05 -11.68 15.46
N PRO A 44 -0.02 -12.84 16.11
CA PRO A 44 0.57 -13.01 17.44
C PRO A 44 2.08 -12.73 17.44
N LEU A 45 2.56 -11.93 18.39
CA LEU A 45 3.99 -11.59 18.52
C LEU A 45 4.89 -12.82 18.64
N ARG A 46 4.37 -13.89 19.25
CA ARG A 46 5.06 -15.19 19.36
C ARG A 46 5.47 -15.78 18.01
N GLU A 47 4.73 -15.53 16.94
CA GLU A 47 5.04 -16.07 15.60
C GLU A 47 6.34 -15.49 15.06
N PHE A 48 6.60 -14.21 15.34
CA PHE A 48 7.85 -13.54 14.98
C PHE A 48 9.00 -14.01 15.88
N ARG A 49 8.77 -14.10 17.19
CA ARG A 49 9.77 -14.55 18.16
C ARG A 49 10.23 -15.99 17.89
N ARG A 50 9.33 -16.88 17.49
CA ARG A 50 9.65 -18.26 17.08
C ARG A 50 10.62 -18.31 15.89
N GLN A 51 10.61 -17.28 15.05
CA GLN A 51 11.55 -17.12 13.92
C GLN A 51 12.81 -16.33 14.32
N GLY A 52 13.01 -16.04 15.60
CA GLY A 52 14.13 -15.21 16.09
C GLY A 52 14.00 -13.73 15.72
N LYS A 53 12.83 -13.26 15.30
CA LYS A 53 12.59 -11.88 14.88
C LYS A 53 11.90 -11.07 15.97
N THR A 54 12.34 -9.83 16.15
CA THR A 54 11.69 -8.84 17.01
C THR A 54 11.15 -7.74 16.09
N PRO A 55 9.86 -7.77 15.73
CA PRO A 55 9.30 -6.78 14.82
C PRO A 55 9.21 -5.42 15.51
N MET A 56 9.34 -4.36 14.72
CA MET A 56 9.18 -2.95 15.11
C MET A 56 8.27 -2.24 14.10
N PRO A 57 7.51 -1.19 14.52
CA PRO A 57 6.77 -0.35 13.57
C PRO A 57 7.67 0.17 12.45
N GLY A 58 7.22 0.02 11.21
CA GLY A 58 7.96 0.35 9.99
C GLY A 58 8.67 -0.85 9.33
N ASP A 59 8.87 -1.96 10.05
CA ASP A 59 9.53 -3.13 9.48
C ASP A 59 8.74 -3.74 8.33
N ARG A 60 9.45 -4.16 7.28
CA ARG A 60 8.90 -5.07 6.27
C ARG A 60 9.04 -6.51 6.73
N VAL A 61 7.92 -7.23 6.76
CA VAL A 61 7.84 -8.61 7.20
C VAL A 61 7.21 -9.49 6.13
N VAL A 62 7.62 -10.75 6.09
CA VAL A 62 6.99 -11.78 5.26
C VAL A 62 6.18 -12.70 6.16
N VAL A 63 4.88 -12.75 5.92
CA VAL A 63 3.94 -13.58 6.69
C VAL A 63 3.11 -14.38 5.68
N THR A 64 3.13 -15.70 5.81
CA THR A 64 2.42 -16.62 4.89
C THR A 64 2.68 -16.30 3.41
N GLY A 65 3.92 -15.97 3.04
CA GLY A 65 4.32 -15.61 1.68
C GLY A 65 3.93 -14.20 1.22
N ARG A 66 3.23 -13.41 2.04
CA ARG A 66 2.85 -12.02 1.74
C ARG A 66 3.83 -11.05 2.40
N VAL A 67 4.20 -10.01 1.66
CA VAL A 67 5.02 -8.90 2.19
C VAL A 67 4.08 -7.86 2.78
N GLY A 68 4.28 -7.50 4.04
CA GLY A 68 3.53 -6.46 4.74
C GLY A 68 4.44 -5.55 5.55
N THR A 69 3.90 -4.44 6.00
CA THR A 69 4.59 -3.46 6.87
C THR A 69 4.00 -3.51 8.26
N VAL A 70 4.83 -3.61 9.29
CA VAL A 70 4.38 -3.50 10.68
C VAL A 70 3.92 -2.06 10.91
N ILE A 71 2.67 -1.88 11.31
CA ILE A 71 2.13 -0.55 11.59
C ILE A 71 2.13 -0.22 13.08
N ASP A 72 1.95 -1.24 13.93
CA ASP A 72 1.92 -1.07 15.39
C ASP A 72 2.09 -2.43 16.10
N ILE A 73 2.41 -2.40 17.40
CA ILE A 73 2.49 -3.58 18.27
C ILE A 73 1.71 -3.29 19.56
N ALA A 74 0.57 -3.95 19.72
CA ALA A 74 -0.33 -3.74 20.85
C ALA A 74 -0.87 -5.07 21.38
N ALA A 75 -0.98 -5.19 22.72
CA ALA A 75 -1.56 -6.36 23.39
C ALA A 75 -0.99 -7.72 22.93
N GLY A 76 0.33 -7.79 22.71
CA GLY A 76 1.01 -9.01 22.24
C GLY A 76 0.70 -9.40 20.79
N ARG A 77 0.11 -8.50 20.00
CA ARG A 77 -0.11 -8.67 18.57
C ARG A 77 0.65 -7.62 17.77
N VAL A 78 1.20 -8.07 16.67
CA VAL A 78 1.86 -7.25 15.65
C VAL A 78 0.81 -6.96 14.60
N ILE A 79 0.51 -5.69 14.42
CA ILE A 79 -0.46 -5.25 13.41
C ILE A 79 0.33 -5.04 12.12
N VAL A 80 -0.01 -5.81 11.09
CA VAL A 80 0.70 -5.81 9.81
C VAL A 80 -0.25 -5.41 8.70
N ASP A 81 0.22 -4.50 7.87
CA ASP A 81 -0.49 -3.95 6.73
C ASP A 81 0.06 -4.51 5.42
N PHE A 82 -0.79 -5.25 4.71
CA PHE A 82 -0.50 -5.88 3.42
C PHE A 82 -1.00 -5.06 2.22
N ASN A 83 -1.47 -3.83 2.44
CA ASN A 83 -1.86 -2.93 1.36
C ASN A 83 -0.67 -2.59 0.45
N HIS A 84 -0.94 -2.32 -0.83
CA HIS A 84 0.10 -1.92 -1.77
C HIS A 84 0.79 -0.62 -1.29
N PRO A 85 2.13 -0.47 -1.40
CA PRO A 85 2.84 0.68 -0.85
C PRO A 85 2.35 2.04 -1.34
N LEU A 86 1.78 2.09 -2.56
CA LEU A 86 1.25 3.30 -3.19
C LEU A 86 -0.21 3.62 -2.83
N GLN A 87 -0.86 2.78 -2.00
CA GLN A 87 -2.20 3.09 -1.49
C GLN A 87 -2.12 4.16 -0.41
N ILE A 88 -2.86 5.24 -0.66
CA ILE A 88 -2.83 6.47 0.14
C ILE A 88 -3.34 6.19 1.56
N ARG A 89 -2.61 6.70 2.57
CA ARG A 89 -3.09 6.81 3.95
C ARG A 89 -4.07 7.98 4.02
N ARG A 90 -5.25 7.76 4.60
CA ARG A 90 -6.20 8.84 4.92
C ARG A 90 -5.64 9.73 6.02
#